data_AF-A0A2N0S9B6-F1
#
_entry.id   AF-A0A2N0S9B6-F1
#
_cell.length_a   1.000
_cell.length_b   1.000
_cell.length_c   1.000
_cell.angle_alpha   90.00
_cell.angle_beta   90.00
_cell.angle_gamma   90.00
#
_symmetry.space_group_name_H-M   'P 1'
#
loop_
_entity.id
_entity.type
_entity.pdbx_description
1 polymer ?
#
loop_
_entity_poly.entity_id
_entity_poly.type
_entity_poly.pdbx_seq_one_letter_code
_entity_poly.pdbx_strand_id
1 'polypeptide(L)'
;VFEQRMAALEGETNVISTSSGWTVQFVAISTICSVSDNIISSYTSKIGINVKFVQGDDPEEFAKLINDKPKAIYLESMRNPKFNIPDFEAICKIAHDAGIPVIAENTCEYFIKPIEHGADIMLEPHSLMLYNLQGKFNPIYLFFYPH
;
A
#
# COMPACT_ATOMS: atom_id res chain seq x y z
N VAL A 1 16.58 12.67 -11.53
CA VAL A 1 15.98 14.02 -11.71
C VAL A 1 14.50 14.03 -11.39
N PHE A 2 13.66 13.29 -12.13
CA PHE A 2 12.23 13.25 -11.82
C PHE A 2 11.97 12.81 -10.36
N GLU A 3 12.53 11.67 -9.96
CA GLU A 3 12.34 11.12 -8.62
C GLU A 3 12.80 12.10 -7.53
N GLN A 4 13.97 12.70 -7.69
CA GLN A 4 14.50 13.71 -6.76
C GLN A 4 13.59 14.94 -6.60
N ARG A 5 12.67 15.21 -7.53
CA ARG A 5 11.66 16.28 -7.41
C ARG A 5 10.42 15.82 -6.64
N MET A 6 9.94 14.60 -6.86
CA MET A 6 8.80 14.06 -6.10
C MET A 6 9.19 13.73 -4.65
N ALA A 7 10.40 13.21 -4.42
CA ALA A 7 10.98 13.09 -3.10
C ALA A 7 10.92 14.42 -2.34
N ALA A 8 11.33 15.53 -2.99
CA ALA A 8 11.24 16.87 -2.43
C ALA A 8 9.79 17.45 -2.33
N LEU A 9 8.79 16.82 -2.96
CA LEU A 9 7.38 17.23 -2.89
C LEU A 9 6.68 16.56 -1.70
N GLU A 10 6.84 15.24 -1.55
CA GLU A 10 6.25 14.47 -0.45
C GLU A 10 7.00 14.66 0.88
N GLY A 11 8.23 15.19 0.85
CA GLY A 11 9.11 15.35 2.01
C GLY A 11 10.02 14.14 2.26
N GLU A 12 10.16 13.28 1.25
CA GLU A 12 10.69 11.93 1.36
C GLU A 12 12.07 11.72 0.74
N THR A 13 12.63 10.52 0.94
CA THR A 13 13.99 10.17 0.48
C THR A 13 14.08 9.01 -0.51
N ASN A 14 13.08 8.13 -0.61
CA ASN A 14 13.16 6.89 -1.42
C ASN A 14 12.00 6.78 -2.41
N VAL A 15 12.30 6.95 -3.71
CA VAL A 15 11.33 7.29 -4.77
C VAL A 15 11.84 6.78 -6.13
N ILE A 16 11.09 5.93 -6.85
CA ILE A 16 11.58 5.16 -8.03
C ILE A 16 10.51 4.96 -9.14
N SER A 17 10.62 5.63 -10.29
CA SER A 17 9.57 5.71 -11.31
C SER A 17 9.16 4.38 -12.03
N THR A 18 7.87 4.18 -12.37
CA THR A 18 7.38 3.02 -13.16
C THR A 18 6.38 3.36 -14.29
N SER A 19 6.16 2.41 -15.21
CA SER A 19 5.51 2.62 -16.52
C SER A 19 3.99 2.39 -16.59
N SER A 20 3.34 1.87 -15.54
CA SER A 20 1.86 1.81 -15.44
C SER A 20 1.42 1.74 -13.97
N GLY A 21 0.23 2.22 -13.61
CA GLY A 21 -0.31 2.04 -12.25
C GLY A 21 -0.39 0.55 -11.85
N TRP A 22 -0.65 -0.32 -12.82
CA TRP A 22 -0.54 -1.77 -12.68
C TRP A 22 0.88 -2.26 -12.39
N THR A 23 1.91 -1.63 -12.97
CA THR A 23 3.32 -1.92 -12.70
C THR A 23 3.69 -1.52 -11.27
N VAL A 24 3.13 -0.42 -10.76
CA VAL A 24 3.28 -0.01 -9.34
C VAL A 24 2.76 -1.12 -8.42
N GLN A 25 1.49 -1.49 -8.57
CA GLN A 25 0.86 -2.55 -7.76
C GLN A 25 1.62 -3.88 -7.89
N PHE A 26 1.98 -4.28 -9.12
CA PHE A 26 2.65 -5.56 -9.40
C PHE A 26 4.04 -5.65 -8.77
N VAL A 27 4.89 -4.64 -8.95
CA VAL A 27 6.27 -4.68 -8.44
C VAL A 27 6.31 -4.41 -6.92
N ALA A 28 5.35 -3.64 -6.36
CA ALA A 28 5.20 -3.53 -4.90
C ALA A 28 4.84 -4.90 -4.28
N ILE A 29 3.80 -5.56 -4.79
CA ILE A 29 3.36 -6.87 -4.28
C ILE A 29 4.43 -7.95 -4.49
N SER A 30 5.08 -8.02 -5.65
CA SER A 30 6.11 -9.04 -5.94
C SER A 30 7.47 -8.78 -5.26
N THR A 31 7.71 -7.58 -4.72
CA THR A 31 8.83 -7.33 -3.80
C THR A 31 8.60 -7.99 -2.42
N ILE A 32 7.34 -8.12 -2.02
CA ILE A 32 6.91 -8.57 -0.67
C ILE A 32 6.47 -10.04 -0.66
N CYS A 33 5.88 -10.53 -1.76
CA CYS A 33 5.19 -11.82 -1.85
C CYS A 33 5.83 -12.75 -2.90
N SER A 34 6.06 -14.00 -2.49
CA SER A 34 6.25 -15.13 -3.41
C SER A 34 4.91 -15.71 -3.88
N VAL A 35 4.92 -16.57 -4.91
CA VAL A 35 3.71 -17.16 -5.52
C VAL A 35 2.82 -17.93 -4.51
N SER A 36 3.41 -18.50 -3.46
CA SER A 36 2.70 -19.22 -2.40
C SER A 36 2.15 -18.33 -1.27
N ASP A 37 2.50 -17.04 -1.26
CA ASP A 37 2.14 -16.13 -0.17
C ASP A 37 0.72 -15.56 -0.31
N ASN A 38 0.27 -14.85 0.73
CA ASN A 38 -1.03 -14.20 0.76
C ASN A 38 -0.95 -12.78 1.37
N ILE A 39 -1.87 -11.90 1.00
CA ILE A 39 -2.10 -10.59 1.64
C ILE A 39 -3.54 -10.49 2.15
N ILE A 40 -3.82 -9.58 3.09
CA ILE A 40 -5.18 -9.14 3.41
C ILE A 40 -5.50 -7.90 2.58
N SER A 41 -6.73 -7.77 2.07
CA SER A 41 -7.16 -6.55 1.37
C SER A 41 -8.67 -6.31 1.46
N SER A 42 -9.10 -5.04 1.43
CA SER A 42 -10.51 -4.64 1.19
C SER A 42 -10.84 -4.46 -0.31
N TYR A 43 -9.82 -4.53 -1.17
CA TYR A 43 -9.85 -4.30 -2.62
C TYR A 43 -9.20 -5.46 -3.42
N THR A 44 -9.64 -5.67 -4.66
CA THR A 44 -9.11 -6.75 -5.53
C THR A 44 -7.91 -6.31 -6.37
N SER A 45 -6.71 -6.47 -5.80
CA SER A 45 -5.46 -6.42 -6.56
C SER A 45 -5.49 -7.51 -7.64
N LYS A 46 -5.55 -7.14 -8.93
CA LYS A 46 -5.68 -8.07 -10.08
C LYS A 46 -4.34 -8.75 -10.44
N ILE A 47 -3.60 -9.14 -9.42
CA ILE A 47 -2.23 -9.67 -9.46
C ILE A 47 -2.28 -11.09 -8.92
N GLY A 48 -1.54 -12.01 -9.55
CA GLY A 48 -1.65 -13.46 -9.37
C GLY A 48 -1.07 -14.02 -8.06
N ILE A 49 -1.41 -13.41 -6.92
CA ILE A 49 -1.14 -13.89 -5.57
C ILE A 49 -2.45 -14.23 -4.85
N ASN A 50 -2.36 -14.87 -3.68
CA ASN A 50 -3.55 -15.14 -2.86
C ASN A 50 -3.97 -13.88 -2.08
N VAL A 51 -5.25 -13.52 -2.13
CA VAL A 51 -5.80 -12.36 -1.41
C VAL A 51 -6.90 -12.81 -0.46
N LYS A 52 -6.86 -12.34 0.78
CA LYS A 52 -7.89 -12.56 1.80
C LYS A 52 -8.72 -11.30 1.95
N PHE A 53 -9.99 -11.40 1.58
CA PHE A 53 -10.88 -10.27 1.46
C PHE A 53 -11.61 -9.97 2.77
N VAL A 54 -11.40 -8.78 3.32
CA VAL A 54 -12.36 -8.16 4.23
C VAL A 54 -13.53 -7.58 3.43
N GLN A 55 -14.72 -7.51 4.02
CA GLN A 55 -15.91 -6.96 3.37
C GLN A 55 -16.11 -5.49 3.74
N GLY A 56 -15.88 -5.16 5.01
CA GLY A 56 -15.86 -3.81 5.53
C GLY A 56 -14.50 -3.14 5.39
N ASP A 57 -14.32 -2.16 6.27
CA ASP A 57 -13.09 -1.39 6.50
C ASP A 57 -12.82 -1.36 8.03
N ASP A 58 -13.44 -2.29 8.75
CA ASP A 58 -13.36 -2.51 10.20
C ASP A 58 -12.00 -3.14 10.56
N PRO A 59 -11.17 -2.49 11.41
CA PRO A 59 -9.89 -3.04 11.85
C PRO A 59 -9.97 -4.46 12.43
N GLU A 60 -11.09 -4.85 13.04
CA GLU A 60 -11.24 -6.23 13.53
C GLU A 60 -11.33 -7.26 12.40
N GLU A 61 -11.88 -6.95 11.22
CA GLU A 61 -11.91 -7.89 10.09
C GLU A 61 -10.48 -8.21 9.61
N PHE A 62 -9.58 -7.23 9.64
CA PHE A 62 -8.15 -7.44 9.36
C PHE A 62 -7.47 -8.29 10.44
N ALA A 63 -7.68 -7.96 11.72
CA ALA A 63 -7.09 -8.69 12.84
C ALA A 63 -7.45 -10.19 12.84
N LYS A 64 -8.70 -10.53 12.46
CA LYS A 64 -9.17 -11.92 12.36
C LYS A 64 -8.38 -12.75 11.33
N LEU A 65 -7.92 -12.13 10.24
CA LEU A 65 -7.22 -12.78 9.13
C LEU A 65 -5.69 -12.90 9.29
N ILE A 66 -5.08 -12.16 10.23
CA ILE A 66 -3.62 -12.16 10.46
C ILE A 66 -3.07 -13.53 10.89
N ASN A 67 -3.88 -14.38 11.52
CA ASN A 67 -3.48 -15.70 12.02
C ASN A 67 -2.84 -16.60 10.95
N ASP A 68 -3.21 -16.43 9.68
CA ASP A 68 -2.66 -17.19 8.54
C ASP A 68 -1.36 -16.59 7.95
N LYS A 69 -0.71 -15.67 8.67
CA LYS A 69 0.60 -15.09 8.32
C LYS A 69 0.65 -14.49 6.90
N PRO A 70 -0.23 -13.51 6.58
CA PRO A 70 -0.10 -12.73 5.36
C PRO A 70 1.24 -11.98 5.33
N LYS A 71 1.66 -11.51 4.16
CA LYS A 71 2.91 -10.75 3.98
C LYS A 71 2.73 -9.23 4.06
N ALA A 72 1.51 -8.75 3.86
CA ALA A 72 1.13 -7.36 3.98
C ALA A 72 -0.39 -7.24 4.19
N ILE A 73 -0.83 -6.07 4.62
CA ILE A 73 -2.20 -5.59 4.38
C ILE A 73 -2.16 -4.64 3.18
N TYR A 74 -3.21 -4.64 2.35
CA TYR A 74 -3.41 -3.71 1.25
C TYR A 74 -4.72 -2.94 1.47
N LEU A 75 -4.66 -1.62 1.35
CA LEU A 75 -5.78 -0.70 1.52
C LEU A 75 -5.93 0.20 0.29
N GLU A 76 -7.14 0.63 -0.03
CA GLU A 76 -7.40 1.78 -0.92
C GLU A 76 -7.72 2.99 -0.01
N SER A 77 -7.11 4.16 -0.23
CA SER A 77 -7.30 5.31 0.66
C SER A 77 -8.70 5.91 0.61
N MET A 78 -9.39 5.77 -0.53
CA MET A 78 -10.77 6.17 -0.72
C MET A 78 -11.50 5.11 -1.54
N ARG A 79 -12.19 4.20 -0.84
CA ARG A 79 -12.71 2.95 -1.41
C ARG A 79 -13.80 3.17 -2.47
N ASN A 80 -13.52 2.88 -3.74
CA ASN A 80 -14.52 2.99 -4.82
C ASN A 80 -15.55 1.82 -4.75
N PRO A 81 -16.88 2.03 -4.79
CA PRO A 81 -17.64 3.27 -4.99
C PRO A 81 -18.26 3.83 -3.68
N LYS A 82 -17.78 3.40 -2.51
CA LYS A 82 -18.30 3.85 -1.20
C LYS A 82 -17.75 5.22 -0.79
N PHE A 83 -16.61 5.62 -1.33
CA PHE A 83 -15.86 6.84 -1.02
C PHE A 83 -15.53 7.02 0.47
N ASN A 84 -15.44 5.90 1.20
CA ASN A 84 -14.99 5.90 2.59
C ASN A 84 -13.47 5.78 2.66
N ILE A 85 -12.89 6.40 3.69
CA ILE A 85 -11.48 6.29 4.06
C ILE A 85 -11.40 5.20 5.16
N PRO A 86 -10.48 4.22 5.09
CA PRO A 86 -10.29 3.23 6.15
C PRO A 86 -9.56 3.83 7.36
N ASP A 87 -9.71 3.21 8.53
CA ASP A 87 -8.96 3.59 9.74
C ASP A 87 -7.50 3.12 9.64
N PHE A 88 -6.68 3.93 8.95
CA PHE A 88 -5.27 3.65 8.73
C PHE A 88 -4.51 3.46 10.04
N GLU A 89 -4.75 4.28 11.06
CA GLU A 89 -3.99 4.21 12.32
C GLU A 89 -4.26 2.90 13.07
N ALA A 90 -5.53 2.47 13.15
CA ALA A 90 -5.89 1.19 13.76
C ALA A 90 -5.37 -0.01 12.93
N ILE A 91 -5.53 0.02 11.60
CA ILE A 91 -5.13 -1.09 10.73
C ILE A 91 -3.60 -1.21 10.65
N CYS A 92 -2.87 -0.10 10.58
CA CYS A 92 -1.40 -0.11 10.61
C CYS A 92 -0.88 -0.59 11.95
N LYS A 93 -1.48 -0.18 13.08
CA LYS A 93 -1.13 -0.74 14.40
C LYS A 93 -1.32 -2.27 14.43
N ILE A 94 -2.44 -2.77 13.89
CA ILE A 94 -2.74 -4.21 13.81
C ILE A 94 -1.74 -4.96 12.91
N ALA A 95 -1.29 -4.36 11.80
CA ALA A 95 -0.24 -4.90 10.94
C ALA A 95 1.13 -4.92 11.63
N HIS A 96 1.51 -3.82 12.29
CA HIS A 96 2.80 -3.65 12.94
C HIS A 96 2.94 -4.51 14.20
N ASP A 97 1.86 -4.70 14.98
CA ASP A 97 1.78 -5.68 16.07
C ASP A 97 2.05 -7.12 15.57
N ALA A 98 1.70 -7.42 14.32
CA ALA A 98 1.96 -8.70 13.66
C ALA A 98 3.29 -8.75 12.88
N GLY A 99 4.03 -7.65 12.82
CA GLY A 99 5.31 -7.55 12.12
C GLY A 99 5.22 -7.52 10.59
N ILE A 100 4.10 -7.07 10.02
CA ILE A 100 3.87 -6.98 8.56
C ILE A 100 3.64 -5.52 8.13
N PRO A 101 4.05 -5.12 6.92
CA PRO A 101 3.82 -3.77 6.40
C PRO A 101 2.37 -3.55 5.90
N VAL A 102 1.96 -2.28 5.84
CA VAL A 102 0.75 -1.84 5.16
C VAL A 102 1.07 -1.16 3.83
N ILE A 103 0.47 -1.70 2.77
CA ILE A 103 0.39 -1.11 1.44
C ILE A 103 -0.89 -0.28 1.35
N ALA A 104 -0.81 0.96 0.89
CA ALA A 104 -1.91 1.92 0.88
C ALA A 104 -2.07 2.58 -0.50
N GLU A 105 -2.89 2.01 -1.37
CA GLU A 105 -3.24 2.62 -2.65
C GLU A 105 -4.03 3.91 -2.45
N ASN A 106 -3.34 5.04 -2.42
CA ASN A 106 -3.95 6.35 -2.49
C ASN A 106 -4.54 6.58 -3.89
N THR A 107 -5.86 6.71 -3.95
CA THR A 107 -6.60 7.10 -5.16
C THR A 107 -7.06 8.56 -5.09
N CYS A 108 -6.57 9.31 -4.09
CA CYS A 108 -7.01 10.66 -3.77
C CYS A 108 -5.90 11.50 -3.10
N GLU A 109 -4.83 11.80 -3.86
CA GLU A 109 -3.67 12.68 -3.58
C GLU A 109 -3.93 13.91 -2.66
N TYR A 110 -5.16 14.45 -2.63
CA TYR A 110 -5.53 15.70 -1.94
C TYR A 110 -6.31 15.54 -0.61
N PHE A 111 -6.80 14.35 -0.27
CA PHE A 111 -7.71 14.14 0.87
C PHE A 111 -7.07 13.46 2.08
N ILE A 112 -6.06 12.61 1.85
CA ILE A 112 -5.34 11.88 2.88
C ILE A 112 -3.94 11.52 2.38
N LYS A 113 -2.97 11.51 3.29
CA LYS A 113 -1.66 10.89 3.09
C LYS A 113 -1.55 9.67 3.99
N PRO A 114 -1.81 8.44 3.50
CA PRO A 114 -1.72 7.21 4.30
C PRO A 114 -0.44 7.06 5.13
N ILE A 115 0.69 7.60 4.64
CA ILE A 115 1.97 7.68 5.35
C ILE A 115 1.88 8.45 6.67
N GLU A 116 1.21 9.59 6.72
CA GLU A 116 1.08 10.40 7.94
C GLU A 116 0.21 9.68 9.00
N HIS A 117 -0.52 8.64 8.60
CA HIS A 117 -1.31 7.73 9.43
C HIS A 117 -0.67 6.34 9.64
N GLY A 118 0.64 6.21 9.33
CA GLY A 118 1.44 5.03 9.66
C GLY A 118 1.47 3.90 8.63
N ALA A 119 0.97 4.10 7.41
CA ALA A 119 1.21 3.14 6.33
C ALA A 119 2.70 3.08 5.96
N ASP A 120 3.15 1.94 5.44
CA ASP A 120 4.55 1.73 5.06
C ASP A 120 4.82 2.05 3.58
N ILE A 121 3.87 1.73 2.70
CA ILE A 121 4.07 1.61 1.25
C ILE A 121 2.83 2.16 0.51
N MET A 122 2.81 3.46 0.18
CA MET A 122 1.66 4.17 -0.38
C MET A 122 1.67 4.18 -1.92
N LEU A 123 0.68 3.57 -2.61
CA LEU A 123 0.60 3.46 -4.08
C LEU A 123 -0.35 4.48 -4.71
N GLU A 124 -0.01 5.06 -5.85
CA GLU A 124 -0.84 6.09 -6.50
C GLU A 124 -0.94 5.78 -7.99
N PRO A 125 -2.10 5.33 -8.51
CA PRO A 125 -2.21 4.89 -9.89
C PRO A 125 -2.18 6.03 -10.94
N HIS A 126 -1.72 7.25 -10.59
CA HIS A 126 -1.90 8.48 -11.39
C HIS A 126 -0.65 9.40 -11.64
N SER A 127 0.33 9.60 -10.72
CA SER A 127 1.69 10.25 -10.91
C SER A 127 2.83 9.35 -10.32
N LEU A 128 4.21 9.55 -10.33
CA LEU A 128 5.39 8.53 -10.34
C LEU A 128 6.35 8.13 -9.09
N MET A 129 6.54 6.82 -8.64
CA MET A 129 7.50 6.19 -7.60
C MET A 129 7.38 4.61 -7.39
N LEU A 130 8.29 3.86 -6.65
CA LEU A 130 8.26 2.41 -6.12
C LEU A 130 9.66 1.68 -5.81
N TYR A 131 10.15 1.41 -4.55
CA TYR A 131 10.94 0.15 -4.14
C TYR A 131 11.44 -0.04 -2.65
N ASN A 132 11.79 -1.31 -2.30
CA ASN A 132 12.79 -1.90 -1.33
C ASN A 132 12.46 -2.28 0.16
N LEU A 133 12.76 -3.56 0.51
CA LEU A 133 12.65 -4.16 1.85
C LEU A 133 14.02 -4.51 2.50
N GLN A 134 14.69 -3.58 3.18
CA GLN A 134 15.63 -3.94 4.26
C GLN A 134 15.70 -2.86 5.36
N GLY A 135 15.10 -3.15 6.52
CA GLY A 135 15.45 -2.51 7.80
C GLY A 135 14.55 -1.37 8.28
N LYS A 136 13.48 -1.75 9.01
CA LYS A 136 12.68 -0.90 9.92
C LYS A 136 11.95 0.30 9.31
N PHE A 137 10.66 0.11 9.02
CA PHE A 137 9.56 1.04 9.29
C PHE A 137 9.90 2.54 9.19
N ASN A 138 10.23 2.95 7.96
CA ASN A 138 10.03 4.32 7.48
C ASN A 138 8.98 4.24 6.36
N PRO A 139 8.14 5.27 6.20
CA PRO A 139 7.16 5.32 5.12
C PRO A 139 7.80 5.46 3.72
N ILE A 140 7.06 5.04 2.69
CA ILE A 140 7.50 4.98 1.28
C ILE A 140 6.31 5.33 0.39
N TYR A 141 6.54 6.13 -0.67
CA TYR A 141 5.53 6.51 -1.66
C TYR A 141 5.82 5.86 -3.03
N LEU A 142 4.78 5.55 -3.81
CA LEU A 142 4.77 4.67 -4.99
C LEU A 142 3.67 5.13 -5.99
N PHE A 143 3.89 5.12 -7.30
CA PHE A 143 3.28 6.11 -8.23
C PHE A 143 3.67 5.77 -9.78
N PHE A 144 2.91 6.11 -10.87
CA PHE A 144 3.03 5.93 -12.39
C PHE A 144 3.17 7.19 -13.36
N TYR A 145 3.59 7.07 -14.66
CA TYR A 145 3.51 8.11 -15.76
C TYR A 145 3.06 7.61 -17.17
N PRO A 146 2.18 8.33 -17.91
CA PRO A 146 1.92 8.11 -19.35
C PRO A 146 2.73 9.05 -20.28
N HIS A 147 3.10 8.55 -21.46
CA HIS A 147 3.68 9.36 -22.57
C HIS A 147 2.60 10.11 -23.37
#